data_AF-A0A845TYE3-F1
#
_entry.id   AF-A0A845TYE3-F1
#
_cell.length_a   1.000
_cell.length_b   1.000
_cell.length_c   1.000
_cell.angle_alpha   90.00
_cell.angle_beta   90.00
_cell.angle_gamma   90.00
#
_symmetry.space_group_name_H-M   'P 1'
#
loop_
_entity.id
_entity.type
_entity.pdbx_description
1 polymer ?
#
loop_
_entity_poly.entity_id
_entity_poly.type
_entity_poly.pdbx_seq_one_letter_code
_entity_poly.pdbx_strand_id
1 'polypeptide(L)'
;MLPNKSAPEVGNATLEVNPDTLPIPEKQRTTMPGTVEKIIPAPHPGLPEKAQISIEGADHLYRELRIENKLSDENGEDVKLKKGAHVEISVSKVDDTKPHE
;
A
#
# COMPACT_ATOMS: atom_id res chain seq x y z
N MET A 1 -34.23 44.09 -25.88
CA MET A 1 -34.07 42.72 -26.42
C MET A 1 -32.75 42.66 -27.17
N LEU A 2 -31.82 41.87 -26.64
CA LEU A 2 -30.60 41.26 -27.20
C LEU A 2 -29.74 42.04 -28.22
N PRO A 3 -28.51 42.43 -27.85
CA PRO A 3 -27.36 42.39 -28.76
C PRO A 3 -26.53 41.11 -28.50
N ASN A 4 -26.44 40.24 -29.52
CA ASN A 4 -25.45 39.17 -29.57
C ASN A 4 -24.06 39.80 -29.69
N LYS A 5 -23.22 39.62 -28.67
CA LYS A 5 -21.83 40.06 -28.65
C LYS A 5 -20.90 38.85 -28.80
N SER A 6 -20.06 38.96 -29.82
CA SER A 6 -18.89 38.18 -30.23
C SER A 6 -18.38 37.07 -29.30
N ALA A 7 -18.21 35.88 -29.88
CA ALA A 7 -17.32 34.85 -29.36
C ALA A 7 -15.86 35.34 -29.41
N PRO A 8 -15.03 35.09 -28.38
CA PRO A 8 -13.59 35.19 -28.51
C PRO A 8 -13.00 33.82 -28.91
N GLU A 9 -12.34 33.77 -30.06
CA GLU A 9 -11.26 32.82 -30.32
C GLU A 9 -9.99 33.36 -29.64
N VAL A 10 -9.47 32.68 -28.61
CA VAL A 10 -8.04 32.58 -28.24
C VAL A 10 -7.97 31.45 -27.19
N GLY A 11 -7.09 30.45 -27.21
CA GLY A 11 -5.98 30.05 -28.05
C GLY A 11 -5.56 28.67 -27.54
N ASN A 12 -4.92 27.90 -28.39
CA ASN A 12 -4.20 26.68 -28.04
C ASN A 12 -3.26 26.90 -26.84
N ALA A 13 -3.69 26.50 -25.65
CA ALA A 13 -2.82 26.38 -24.50
C ALA A 13 -1.89 25.17 -24.73
N THR A 14 -0.69 25.43 -25.25
CA THR A 14 0.44 24.51 -25.09
C THR A 14 0.63 24.31 -23.59
N LEU A 15 0.27 23.13 -23.09
CA LEU A 15 0.67 22.69 -21.77
C LEU A 15 2.18 22.40 -21.87
N GLU A 16 3.02 23.33 -21.45
CA GLU A 16 4.41 23.02 -21.13
C GLU A 16 4.40 22.03 -19.97
N VAL A 17 4.59 20.76 -20.31
CA VAL A 17 4.72 19.68 -19.34
C VAL A 17 6.08 19.86 -18.67
N ASN A 18 6.09 20.45 -17.47
CA ASN A 18 7.22 20.34 -16.57
C ASN A 18 7.47 18.85 -16.29
N PRO A 19 8.69 18.32 -16.49
CA PRO A 19 9.00 16.92 -16.19
C PRO A 19 8.80 16.57 -14.70
N ASP A 20 8.70 17.58 -13.83
CA ASP A 20 8.48 17.43 -12.39
C ASP A 20 7.00 17.39 -11.98
N THR A 21 6.05 17.39 -12.93
CA THR A 21 4.61 17.23 -12.65
C THR A 21 4.02 16.08 -13.45
N LEU A 22 4.76 14.97 -13.56
CA LEU A 22 4.13 13.70 -13.91
C LEU A 22 3.13 13.37 -12.78
N PRO A 23 1.82 13.18 -13.08
CA PRO A 23 0.92 12.63 -12.09
C PRO A 23 1.54 11.32 -11.61
N ILE A 24 1.81 11.22 -10.32
CA ILE A 24 2.29 10.01 -9.68
C ILE A 24 1.33 8.92 -10.17
N PRO A 25 1.77 7.95 -11.00
CA PRO A 25 0.88 6.89 -11.43
C PRO A 25 0.34 6.29 -10.15
N GLU A 26 -0.99 6.24 -9.99
CA GLU A 26 -1.63 5.72 -8.78
C GLU A 26 -0.88 4.45 -8.37
N LYS A 27 -0.05 4.60 -7.33
CA LYS A 27 0.98 3.62 -7.00
C LYS A 27 0.21 2.36 -6.72
N GLN A 28 0.30 1.35 -7.60
CA GLN A 28 -0.58 0.19 -7.57
C GLN A 28 -0.61 -0.35 -6.14
N ARG A 29 -1.73 -0.10 -5.46
CA ARG A 29 -1.94 -0.42 -4.05
C ARG A 29 -3.25 -1.19 -3.98
N THR A 30 -3.18 -2.36 -3.40
CA THR A 30 -4.36 -3.15 -3.07
C THR A 30 -4.43 -3.33 -1.57
N THR A 31 -5.65 -3.33 -1.06
CA THR A 31 -5.91 -3.47 0.37
C THR A 31 -6.82 -4.66 0.58
N MET A 32 -6.46 -5.55 1.51
CA MET A 32 -7.19 -6.79 1.76
C MET A 32 -7.38 -6.97 3.27
N PRO A 33 -8.60 -7.34 3.72
CA PRO A 33 -8.81 -7.68 5.12
C PRO A 33 -8.15 -9.01 5.45
N GLY A 34 -7.70 -9.14 6.68
CA GLY A 34 -7.14 -10.37 7.20
C GLY A 34 -7.30 -10.52 8.70
N THR A 35 -7.10 -11.76 9.16
CA THR A 35 -7.19 -12.11 10.58
C THR A 35 -5.92 -12.81 11.02
N VAL A 36 -5.38 -12.43 12.18
CA VAL A 36 -4.23 -13.11 12.79
C VAL A 36 -4.68 -14.47 13.31
N GLU A 37 -4.40 -15.52 12.55
CA GLU A 37 -4.83 -16.87 12.87
C GLU A 37 -3.94 -17.50 13.96
N LYS A 38 -2.63 -17.20 13.91
CA LYS A 38 -1.64 -17.82 14.79
C LYS A 38 -0.45 -16.92 15.07
N ILE A 39 0.02 -16.94 16.31
CA ILE A 39 1.35 -16.45 16.66
C ILE A 39 2.27 -17.67 16.71
N ILE A 40 3.30 -17.65 15.87
CA ILE A 40 4.31 -18.69 15.77
C ILE A 40 5.49 -18.29 16.66
N PRO A 41 5.78 -19.03 17.74
CA PRO A 41 6.87 -18.68 18.63
C PRO A 41 8.22 -18.73 17.90
N ALA A 42 9.16 -17.90 18.36
CA ALA A 42 10.50 -17.91 17.82
C ALA A 42 11.20 -19.25 18.10
N PRO A 43 11.91 -19.84 17.11
CA PRO A 43 12.65 -21.08 17.35
C PRO A 43 13.90 -20.86 18.23
N HIS A 44 14.36 -19.60 18.34
CA HIS A 44 15.53 -19.22 19.14
C HIS A 44 15.25 -17.90 19.89
N PRO A 45 15.82 -17.68 21.09
CA PRO A 45 15.57 -16.48 21.89
C PRO A 45 15.97 -15.14 21.24
N GLY A 46 16.87 -15.18 20.24
CA GLY A 46 17.32 -13.99 19.51
C GLY A 46 16.44 -13.59 18.32
N LEU A 47 15.39 -14.36 18.01
CA LEU A 47 14.50 -14.08 16.89
C LEU A 47 13.13 -13.62 17.40
N PRO A 48 12.44 -12.72 16.68
CA PRO A 48 11.06 -12.38 17.00
C PRO A 48 10.13 -13.55 16.66
N GLU A 49 9.00 -13.61 17.37
CA GLU A 49 7.88 -14.45 16.96
C GLU A 49 7.29 -13.95 15.62
N LYS A 50 6.57 -14.82 14.92
CA LYS A 50 5.92 -14.46 13.65
C LYS A 50 4.40 -14.44 13.82
N ALA A 51 3.74 -13.47 13.22
CA ALA A 51 2.29 -13.47 13.07
C ALA A 51 1.93 -14.12 11.73
N GLN A 52 1.10 -15.17 11.78
CA GLN A 52 0.44 -15.74 10.61
C GLN A 52 -0.93 -15.08 10.47
N ILE A 53 -1.15 -14.46 9.31
CA ILE A 53 -2.35 -13.72 8.96
C ILE A 53 -3.03 -14.43 7.80
N SER A 54 -4.29 -14.81 7.98
CA SER A 54 -5.15 -15.32 6.91
C SER A 54 -5.78 -14.14 6.18
N ILE A 55 -5.66 -14.12 4.85
CA ILE A 55 -6.24 -13.11 3.95
C ILE A 55 -7.61 -13.59 3.49
N GLU A 56 -8.62 -12.73 3.63
CA GLU A 56 -9.97 -13.02 3.17
C GLU A 56 -10.07 -12.83 1.64
N GLY A 57 -10.76 -13.73 0.95
CA GLY A 57 -11.01 -13.62 -0.49
C GLY A 57 -9.85 -14.00 -1.42
N ALA A 58 -8.70 -14.41 -0.89
CA ALA A 58 -7.59 -14.92 -1.71
C ALA A 58 -7.85 -16.35 -2.20
N ASP A 59 -7.34 -16.70 -3.39
CA ASP A 59 -7.45 -18.06 -3.93
C ASP A 59 -6.77 -19.10 -3.02
N HIS A 60 -7.27 -20.33 -3.05
CA HIS A 60 -7.06 -21.37 -2.01
C HIS A 60 -5.60 -21.70 -1.67
N LEU A 61 -4.65 -21.42 -2.55
CA LEU A 61 -3.25 -21.83 -2.42
C LEU A 61 -2.34 -20.76 -1.78
N TYR A 62 -2.80 -19.50 -1.64
CA TYR A 62 -1.96 -18.38 -1.17
C TYR A 62 -2.70 -17.41 -0.23
N ARG A 63 -3.32 -17.96 0.82
CA ARG A 63 -4.11 -17.16 1.79
C ARG A 63 -3.31 -16.69 3.00
N GLU A 64 -2.12 -17.22 3.23
CA GLU A 64 -1.40 -16.99 4.48
C GLU A 64 -0.20 -16.08 4.28
N LEU A 65 -0.14 -15.00 5.05
CA LEU A 65 1.02 -14.13 5.17
C LEU A 65 1.70 -14.37 6.53
N ARG A 66 3.02 -14.58 6.52
CA ARG A 66 3.83 -14.67 7.74
C ARG A 66 4.79 -13.50 7.82
N ILE A 67 4.59 -12.63 8.80
CA ILE A 67 5.47 -11.49 9.08
C ILE A 67 6.08 -11.61 10.48
N GLU A 68 7.23 -10.98 10.69
CA GLU A 68 7.77 -10.81 12.03
C GLU A 68 6.84 -9.93 12.86
N ASN A 69 6.51 -10.37 14.08
CA ASN A 69 5.67 -9.60 15.00
C ASN A 69 6.52 -8.57 15.78
N LYS A 70 7.28 -7.79 15.02
CA LYS A 70 8.08 -6.68 15.52
C LYS A 70 7.57 -5.41 14.84
N LEU A 71 6.48 -4.88 15.40
CA LEU A 71 5.80 -3.70 14.90
C LEU A 71 6.02 -2.55 15.87
N SER A 72 5.99 -1.34 15.35
CA SER A 72 5.99 -0.12 16.14
C SER A 72 4.76 0.70 15.79
N ASP A 73 4.17 1.35 16.78
CA ASP A 73 3.06 2.27 16.56
C ASP A 73 3.53 3.67 16.10
N GLU A 74 2.60 4.62 16.00
CA GLU A 74 2.90 6.00 15.60
C GLU A 74 3.83 6.75 16.56
N ASN A 75 3.90 6.33 17.82
CA ASN A 75 4.78 6.88 18.84
C ASN A 75 6.15 6.18 18.85
N GLY A 76 6.33 5.13 18.03
CA GLY A 76 7.50 4.28 18.03
C GLY A 76 7.53 3.25 19.16
N GLU A 77 6.42 3.04 19.87
CA GLU A 77 6.33 2.02 20.91
C GLU A 77 6.21 0.63 20.28
N ASP A 78 6.90 -0.35 20.86
CA ASP A 78 6.85 -1.73 20.40
C ASP A 78 5.46 -2.32 20.67
N VAL A 79 4.78 -2.71 19.58
CA VAL A 79 3.47 -3.33 19.62
C VAL A 79 3.50 -4.71 18.96
N LYS A 80 2.56 -5.55 19.38
CA LYS A 80 2.45 -6.93 18.92
C LYS A 80 1.04 -7.26 18.53
N LEU A 81 0.90 -7.89 17.37
CA LEU A 81 -0.32 -8.53 16.95
C LEU A 81 -0.65 -9.70 17.88
N LYS A 82 -1.95 -9.89 18.13
CA LYS A 82 -2.50 -10.97 18.94
C LYS A 82 -3.37 -11.86 18.07
N LYS A 83 -3.44 -13.15 18.42
CA LYS A 83 -4.36 -14.09 17.77
C LYS A 83 -5.80 -13.54 17.81
N GLY A 84 -6.49 -13.60 16.68
CA GLY A 84 -7.86 -13.10 16.49
C GLY A 84 -7.95 -11.60 16.18
N ALA A 85 -6.84 -10.87 16.13
CA ALA A 85 -6.84 -9.49 15.70
C ALA A 85 -7.23 -9.39 14.22
N HIS A 86 -8.14 -8.46 13.91
CA HIS A 86 -8.48 -8.10 12.54
C HIS A 86 -7.51 -7.02 12.07
N VAL A 87 -6.98 -7.18 10.87
CA VAL A 87 -5.98 -6.30 10.29
C VAL A 87 -6.32 -5.97 8.85
N GLU A 88 -5.85 -4.83 8.40
CA GLU A 88 -5.96 -4.40 7.01
C GLU A 88 -4.57 -4.45 6.37
N ILE A 89 -4.44 -5.22 5.29
CA ILE A 89 -3.16 -5.49 4.63
C ILE A 89 -3.10 -4.66 3.37
N SER A 90 -2.17 -3.69 3.32
CA SER A 90 -1.89 -2.90 2.13
C SER A 90 -0.64 -3.41 1.41
N VAL A 91 -0.79 -3.88 0.18
CA VAL A 91 0.34 -4.25 -0.69
C VAL A 91 0.56 -3.11 -1.67
N SER A 92 1.81 -2.65 -1.79
CA SER A 92 2.18 -1.61 -2.76
C SER A 92 3.44 -2.02 -3.51
N LYS A 93 3.53 -1.62 -4.78
CA LYS A 93 4.78 -1.75 -5.54
C LYS A 93 5.77 -0.69 -5.05
N VAL A 94 6.97 -1.11 -4.67
CA VAL A 94 8.11 -0.21 -4.50
C VAL A 94 8.87 -0.16 -5.83
N ASP A 95 8.97 1.01 -6.44
CA ASP A 95 9.72 1.20 -7.68
C ASP A 95 11.22 1.25 -7.37
N ASP A 96 11.82 0.09 -7.12
CA ASP A 96 13.27 -0.07 -7.10
C ASP A 96 13.69 -0.92 -8.30
N THR A 97 13.69 -0.32 -9.48
CA THR A 97 14.40 -0.86 -10.64
C THR A 97 15.46 0.13 -11.09
N LYS A 98 16.65 0.03 -10.50
CA LYS A 98 17.86 0.36 -11.25
C LYS A 98 18.23 -0.89 -12.05
N PRO A 99 18.24 -0.86 -13.39
CA PRO A 99 18.82 -1.93 -14.18
C PRO A 99 20.27 -2.11 -13.75
N HIS A 100 20.69 -3.36 -13.56
CA HIS A 100 22.11 -3.69 -13.49
C HIS A 100 22.62 -3.67 -14.93
N GLU A 101 23.46 -2.69 -15.27
CA GLU A 101 24.22 -2.63 -16.52
C GLU A 101 25.59 -3.32 -16.34
#